data_AF-A0A924SLR9-F1
#
_entry.id   AF-A0A924SLR9-F1
#
_cell.length_a   1.000
_cell.length_b   1.000
_cell.length_c   1.000
_cell.angle_alpha   90.00
_cell.angle_beta   90.00
_cell.angle_gamma   90.00
#
_symmetry.space_group_name_H-M   'P 1'
#
loop_
_entity.id
_entity.type
_entity.pdbx_description
1 polymer ?
#
loop_
_entity_poly.entity_id
_entity_poly.type
_entity_poly.pdbx_seq_one_letter_code
_entity_poly.pdbx_strand_id
1 'polypeptide(L)' 'MSKQLTEAYIVSATRTPIGKAPRGMFKSTRPDDLLVKAIQS' A
#
# COMPACT_ATOMS: atom_id res chain seq x y z
N MET A 1 -7.90 10.08 -33.13
CA MET A 1 -6.51 9.91 -32.64
C MET A 1 -6.56 9.68 -31.13
N SER A 2 -6.03 8.55 -30.66
CA SER A 2 -5.85 8.31 -29.22
C SER A 2 -4.78 9.25 -28.68
N LYS A 3 -5.11 10.05 -27.66
CA LYS A 3 -4.15 10.94 -27.00
C LYS A 3 -3.11 10.07 -26.27
N GLN A 4 -1.84 10.15 -26.67
CA GLN A 4 -0.76 9.54 -25.91
C GLN A 4 -0.70 10.24 -24.53
N LEU A 5 -0.71 9.44 -23.48
CA LEU A 5 -0.60 9.90 -22.09
C LEU A 5 0.88 10.12 -21.78
N THR A 6 1.36 11.34 -21.98
CA THR A 6 2.75 11.77 -21.71
C THR A 6 3.00 12.15 -20.25
N GLU A 7 1.94 12.50 -19.53
CA GLU A 7 2.03 12.90 -18.13
C GLU A 7 1.95 11.68 -17.22
N ALA A 8 2.78 11.64 -16.18
CA ALA A 8 2.64 10.64 -15.12
C ALA A 8 1.40 10.96 -14.28
N TYR A 9 0.55 9.94 -14.04
CA TYR A 9 -0.64 10.09 -13.23
C TYR A 9 -0.86 8.86 -12.35
N ILE A 10 -1.52 9.06 -11.21
CA ILE A 10 -1.80 8.00 -10.23
C ILE A 10 -3.06 7.26 -10.68
N VAL A 11 -2.92 5.96 -10.96
CA VAL A 11 -4.03 5.10 -11.39
C VAL A 11 -4.81 4.56 -10.19
N SER A 12 -4.09 4.18 -9.13
CA SER A 12 -4.67 3.69 -7.89
C SER A 12 -3.74 3.95 -6.72
N ALA A 13 -4.29 3.94 -5.51
CA ALA A 13 -3.55 4.04 -4.27
C ALA A 13 -4.22 3.16 -3.22
N THR A 14 -3.46 2.20 -2.68
CA THR A 14 -3.90 1.28 -1.63
C THR A 14 -2.92 1.30 -0.46
N ARG A 15 -3.36 0.81 0.71
CA ARG A 15 -2.56 0.80 1.95
C ARG A 15 -3.05 -0.28 2.90
N THR A 16 -2.17 -0.70 3.81
CA THR A 16 -2.60 -1.46 4.98
C THR A 16 -3.32 -0.54 5.98
N PRO A 17 -4.19 -1.09 6.85
CA PRO A 17 -4.69 -0.40 8.04
C PRO A 17 -3.54 0.10 8.94
N ILE A 18 -3.84 0.95 9.92
CA ILE A 18 -2.88 1.38 10.93
C ILE A 18 -3.10 0.58 12.22
N GLY A 19 -2.09 -0.20 12.63
CA GLY A 19 -2.06 -0.85 13.93
C GLY A 19 -1.39 0.04 14.98
N LYS A 20 -2.04 0.30 16.12
CA LYS A 20 -1.44 1.09 17.22
C LYS A 20 -0.28 0.33 17.88
N ALA A 21 0.91 0.89 17.94
CA ALA A 21 2.00 0.30 18.73
C ALA A 21 1.79 0.54 20.25
N PRO A 22 2.30 -0.33 21.15
CA PRO A 22 2.87 -1.67 20.90
C PRO A 22 1.82 -2.80 21.01
N ARG A 23 0.55 -2.49 21.30
CA ARG A 23 -0.49 -3.50 21.62
C ARG A 23 -1.51 -3.75 20.50
N GLY A 24 -1.36 -3.13 19.35
CA GLY A 24 -2.29 -3.20 18.24
C GLY A 24 -2.11 -4.42 17.35
N MET A 25 -2.91 -4.46 16.28
CA MET A 25 -3.06 -5.61 15.38
C MET A 25 -1.75 -6.10 14.75
N PHE A 26 -0.82 -5.20 14.41
CA PHE A 26 0.44 -5.53 13.76
C PHE A 26 1.65 -5.65 14.70
N LYS A 27 1.44 -5.77 16.01
CA LYS A 27 2.53 -5.81 17.01
C LYS A 27 3.57 -6.92 16.78
N SER A 28 3.17 -8.00 16.11
CA SER A 28 4.02 -9.16 15.83
C SER A 28 4.20 -9.39 14.33
N THR A 29 3.70 -8.48 13.49
CA THR A 29 3.83 -8.57 12.03
C THR A 29 5.12 -7.89 11.63
N ARG A 30 5.92 -8.57 10.79
CA ARG A 30 7.15 -7.96 10.26
C ARG A 30 6.80 -6.92 9.18
N PRO A 31 7.61 -5.86 9.03
CA PRO A 31 7.31 -4.79 8.07
C PRO A 31 7.32 -5.27 6.61
N ASP A 32 8.09 -6.30 6.26
CA ASP A 32 8.11 -6.92 4.92
C ASP A 32 6.81 -7.66 4.62
N ASP A 33 6.21 -8.35 5.60
CA ASP A 33 4.89 -8.96 5.42
C ASP A 33 3.81 -7.91 5.14
N LEU A 34 3.88 -6.75 5.82
CA LEU A 34 2.99 -5.62 5.56
C LEU A 34 3.20 -5.03 4.16
N LEU A 35 4.44 -4.96 3.69
CA LEU A 35 4.77 -4.51 2.34
C LEU A 35 4.17 -5.43 1.28
N VAL A 36 4.31 -6.75 1.43
CA VAL A 36 3.71 -7.72 0.49
C VAL A 36 2.21 -7.51 0.43
N LYS A 37 1.54 -7.29 1.58
CA LYS A 37 0.09 -7.07 1.60
C LYS A 37 -0.33 -5.77 0.90
N ALA A 38 0.46 -4.70 1.01
CA ALA A 38 0.21 -3.43 0.33
C ALA A 38 0.39 -3.54 -1.20
N ILE A 39 1.30 -4.39 -1.68
CA ILE A 39 1.51 -4.61 -3.12
C ILE A 39 0.41 -5.49 -3.71
N GLN A 40 -0.13 -6.44 -2.95
CA GLN A 40 -1.20 -7.36 -3.39
C GLN A 40 -2.61 -6.76 -3.37
N SER A 41 -2.80 -5.56 -2.81
CA SER A 41 -4.11 -4.94 -2.56
C SER A 41 -4.60 -4.02 -3.67
#